data_AF-A0A0T6ZV36-F1
#
_entry.id   AF-A0A0T6ZV36-F1
#
_cell.length_a   1.000
_cell.length_b   1.000
_cell.length_c   1.000
_cell.angle_alpha   90.00
_cell.angle_beta   90.00
_cell.angle_gamma   90.00
#
_symmetry.space_group_name_H-M   'P 1'
#
loop_
_entity.id
_entity.type
_entity.pdbx_description
1 polymer ?
#
loop_
_entity_poly.entity_id
_entity_poly.type
_entity_poly.pdbx_seq_one_letter_code
_entity_poly.pdbx_strand_id
1 'polypeptide(L)'
;MDAIATRQGRSERRKRLKAELDRVIAEALDEQRIVGTVVEVLVDGEPAYQCAAGFADREADRPMTEDSILLLSSVAKPIVTVAALNLVQSGTIGLDDAVSEWLPAFRPRLPDGSVPRITVRQLLTHSAGLSYVFMEEGDGPYHRHPISSGLDGSDDDLPALIGKLTAIPLSYPPGRGWGYSMSFDVLARLSSRRRD
;
A
#
# COMPACT_ATOMS: atom_id res chain seq x y z
N MET A 1 -6.66 -24.99 39.47
CA MET A 1 -7.87 -24.14 39.49
C MET A 1 -7.74 -22.85 38.65
N ASP A 2 -6.65 -22.63 37.89
CA ASP A 2 -6.38 -21.34 37.22
C ASP A 2 -6.80 -21.21 35.74
N ALA A 3 -7.08 -22.32 35.03
CA ALA A 3 -7.38 -22.29 33.59
C ALA A 3 -8.84 -21.88 33.25
N ILE A 4 -9.76 -22.00 34.21
CA ILE A 4 -11.19 -21.69 34.01
C ILE A 4 -11.42 -20.19 34.20
N ALA A 5 -10.76 -19.56 35.18
CA ALA A 5 -10.83 -18.12 35.44
C ALA A 5 -10.25 -17.30 34.27
N THR A 6 -9.14 -17.76 33.67
CA THR A 6 -8.56 -17.13 32.46
C THR A 6 -9.44 -17.27 31.23
N ARG A 7 -10.12 -18.42 31.05
CA ARG A 7 -11.08 -18.62 29.95
C ARG A 7 -12.32 -17.74 30.07
N GLN A 8 -12.91 -17.64 31.27
CA GLN A 8 -14.03 -16.72 31.53
C GLN A 8 -13.62 -15.25 31.31
N GLY A 9 -12.45 -14.85 31.80
CA GLY A 9 -11.92 -13.49 31.57
C GLY A 9 -11.72 -13.17 30.08
N ARG A 10 -11.21 -14.12 29.29
CA ARG A 10 -11.03 -13.97 27.84
C ARG A 10 -12.38 -13.90 27.10
N SER A 11 -13.36 -14.71 27.50
CA SER A 11 -14.73 -14.68 26.98
C SER A 11 -15.40 -13.32 27.23
N GLU A 12 -15.34 -12.80 28.45
CA GLU A 12 -15.94 -11.50 28.78
C GLU A 12 -15.23 -10.34 28.08
N ARG A 13 -13.91 -10.42 27.90
CA ARG A 13 -13.18 -9.42 27.10
C ARG A 13 -13.60 -9.45 25.63
N ARG A 14 -13.81 -10.62 25.04
CA ARG A 14 -14.30 -10.75 23.66
C ARG A 14 -15.73 -10.21 23.51
N LYS A 15 -16.62 -10.49 24.45
CA LYS A 15 -17.99 -9.93 24.44
C LYS A 15 -17.96 -8.40 24.50
N ARG A 16 -17.14 -7.83 25.39
CA ARG A 16 -16.96 -6.37 25.49
C ARG A 16 -16.38 -5.78 24.20
N LEU A 17 -15.37 -6.43 23.61
CA LEU A 17 -14.82 -6.03 22.31
C LEU A 17 -15.89 -6.01 21.22
N LYS A 18 -16.67 -7.09 21.11
CA LYS A 18 -17.75 -7.20 20.12
C LYS A 18 -18.77 -6.08 20.30
N ALA A 19 -19.28 -5.90 21.51
CA ALA A 19 -20.30 -4.88 21.80
C ALA A 19 -19.81 -3.47 21.47
N GLU A 20 -18.55 -3.16 21.76
CA GLU A 20 -17.98 -1.85 21.47
C GLU A 20 -17.75 -1.62 19.96
N LEU A 21 -17.27 -2.63 19.25
CA LEU A 21 -17.10 -2.54 17.79
C LEU A 21 -18.45 -2.41 17.07
N ASP A 22 -19.44 -3.21 17.47
CA ASP A 22 -20.80 -3.11 16.93
C ASP A 22 -21.37 -1.69 17.15
N ARG A 23 -21.18 -1.13 18.37
CA ARG A 23 -21.64 0.23 18.71
C ARG A 23 -21.00 1.28 17.81
N VAL A 24 -19.67 1.25 17.65
CA VAL A 24 -18.92 2.22 16.82
C VAL A 24 -19.30 2.11 15.34
N ILE A 25 -19.48 0.89 14.84
CA ILE A 25 -19.90 0.65 13.45
C ILE A 25 -21.32 1.18 13.22
N ALA A 26 -22.25 0.86 14.12
CA ALA A 26 -23.63 1.34 14.05
C ALA A 26 -23.68 2.88 14.07
N GLU A 27 -22.96 3.51 15.01
CA GLU A 27 -22.86 4.97 15.11
C GLU A 27 -22.30 5.60 13.81
N ALA A 28 -21.29 4.98 13.20
CA ALA A 28 -20.73 5.46 11.93
C ALA A 28 -21.67 5.33 10.73
N LEU A 29 -22.54 4.31 10.72
CA LEU A 29 -23.57 4.12 9.70
C LEU A 29 -24.73 5.09 9.90
N ASP A 30 -25.22 5.23 11.13
CA ASP A 30 -26.32 6.13 11.50
C ASP A 30 -25.96 7.59 11.22
N GLU A 31 -24.71 7.99 11.50
CA GLU A 31 -24.17 9.32 11.19
C GLU A 31 -23.73 9.48 9.73
N GLN A 32 -23.92 8.46 8.89
CA GLN A 32 -23.55 8.45 7.48
C GLN A 32 -22.07 8.78 7.20
N ARG A 33 -21.18 8.46 8.15
CA ARG A 33 -19.72 8.62 7.97
C ARG A 33 -19.11 7.51 7.13
N ILE A 34 -19.75 6.34 7.09
CA ILE A 34 -19.40 5.21 6.23
C ILE A 34 -20.67 4.67 5.54
N VAL A 35 -20.52 4.10 4.35
CA VAL A 35 -21.62 3.44 3.61
C VAL A 35 -21.72 1.94 3.96
N GLY A 36 -20.57 1.29 4.07
CA GLY A 36 -20.45 -0.10 4.47
C GLY A 36 -19.00 -0.42 4.85
N THR A 37 -18.81 -1.50 5.60
CA THR A 37 -17.49 -1.93 6.09
C THR A 37 -17.47 -3.44 6.33
N VAL A 38 -16.26 -4.00 6.22
CA VAL A 38 -15.93 -5.33 6.75
C VAL A 38 -14.82 -5.13 7.78
N VAL A 39 -14.99 -5.69 8.98
CA VAL A 39 -14.04 -5.56 10.08
C VAL A 39 -13.73 -6.95 10.63
N GLU A 40 -12.44 -7.28 10.66
CA GLU A 40 -11.93 -8.52 11.25
C GLU A 40 -10.89 -8.20 12.33
N VAL A 41 -10.95 -8.89 13.46
CA VAL A 41 -9.98 -8.77 14.54
C VAL A 41 -9.50 -10.16 14.92
N LEU A 42 -8.19 -10.38 14.83
CA LEU A 42 -7.52 -11.59 15.28
C LEU A 42 -6.78 -11.30 16.59
N VAL A 43 -6.87 -12.22 17.56
CA VAL A 43 -6.13 -12.17 18.83
C VAL A 43 -5.38 -13.48 18.98
N ASP A 44 -4.05 -13.40 19.02
CA ASP A 44 -3.16 -14.56 19.03
C ASP A 44 -3.35 -15.47 17.80
N GLY A 45 -3.62 -14.87 16.63
CA GLY A 45 -3.88 -15.59 15.38
C GLY A 45 -5.30 -16.18 15.26
N GLU A 46 -6.14 -16.05 16.29
CA GLU A 46 -7.49 -16.59 16.31
C GLU A 46 -8.55 -15.51 16.11
N PRO A 47 -9.61 -15.73 15.30
CA PRO A 47 -10.70 -14.79 15.15
C PRO A 47 -11.34 -14.43 16.49
N ALA A 48 -11.45 -13.13 16.76
CA ALA A 48 -12.08 -12.57 17.94
C ALA A 48 -13.32 -11.72 17.61
N TYR A 49 -13.38 -11.20 16.38
CA TYR A 49 -14.50 -10.43 15.84
C TYR A 49 -14.47 -10.49 14.32
N GLN A 50 -15.63 -10.63 13.70
CA GLN A 50 -15.83 -10.51 12.26
C GLN A 50 -17.21 -9.92 12.03
N CYS A 51 -17.31 -8.93 11.17
CA CYS A 51 -18.57 -8.24 10.87
C CYS A 51 -18.52 -7.61 9.49
N ALA A 52 -19.61 -7.77 8.73
CA ALA A 52 -19.93 -6.94 7.59
C ALA A 52 -21.19 -6.11 7.92
N ALA A 53 -21.16 -4.82 7.64
CA ALA A 53 -22.26 -3.91 7.95
C ALA A 53 -22.44 -2.85 6.87
N GLY A 54 -23.66 -2.34 6.72
CA GLY A 54 -24.04 -1.37 5.70
C GLY A 54 -24.14 -2.00 4.30
N PHE A 55 -23.84 -1.19 3.27
CA PHE A 55 -24.03 -1.56 1.87
C PHE A 55 -22.71 -1.60 1.12
N ALA A 56 -22.55 -2.60 0.25
CA ALA A 56 -21.52 -2.61 -0.79
C ALA A 56 -21.91 -1.67 -1.95
N ASP A 57 -23.21 -1.51 -2.19
CA ASP A 57 -23.79 -0.56 -3.13
C ASP A 57 -25.13 -0.10 -2.56
N ARG A 58 -25.21 1.16 -2.13
CA ARG A 58 -26.40 1.70 -1.45
C ARG A 58 -27.53 1.95 -2.44
N GLU A 59 -27.21 2.43 -3.62
CA GLU A 59 -28.17 2.78 -4.66
C GLU A 59 -28.84 1.53 -5.27
N ALA A 60 -28.14 0.39 -5.25
CA ALA A 60 -28.68 -0.92 -5.64
C ALA A 60 -29.20 -1.76 -4.46
N ASP A 61 -29.28 -1.20 -3.23
CA ASP A 61 -29.65 -1.91 -2.00
C ASP A 61 -28.86 -3.21 -1.77
N ARG A 62 -27.59 -3.25 -2.19
CA ARG A 62 -26.73 -4.44 -2.07
C ARG A 62 -25.98 -4.41 -0.74
N PRO A 63 -26.26 -5.34 0.19
CA PRO A 63 -25.61 -5.36 1.50
C PRO A 63 -24.11 -5.69 1.38
N MET A 64 -23.33 -5.17 2.31
CA MET A 64 -21.94 -5.61 2.49
C MET A 64 -21.92 -7.06 3.02
N THR A 65 -21.01 -7.87 2.51
CA THR A 65 -20.76 -9.24 2.96
C THR A 65 -19.30 -9.41 3.38
N GLU A 66 -19.01 -10.43 4.18
CA GLU A 66 -17.63 -10.69 4.65
C GLU A 66 -16.65 -10.99 3.51
N ASP A 67 -17.15 -11.46 2.37
CA ASP A 67 -16.41 -11.78 1.15
C ASP A 67 -16.52 -10.69 0.06
N SER A 68 -17.08 -9.52 0.39
CA SER A 68 -17.16 -8.40 -0.54
C SER A 68 -15.77 -7.94 -1.00
N ILE A 69 -15.59 -7.81 -2.32
CA ILE A 69 -14.33 -7.39 -2.92
C ILE A 69 -14.18 -5.87 -2.81
N LEU A 70 -13.07 -5.42 -2.22
CA LEU A 70 -12.77 -4.01 -1.96
C LEU A 70 -11.53 -3.56 -2.74
N LEU A 71 -11.51 -2.29 -3.14
CA LEU A 71 -10.32 -1.66 -3.73
C LEU A 71 -9.28 -1.41 -2.64
N LEU A 72 -8.23 -2.23 -2.62
CA LEU A 72 -7.21 -2.22 -1.56
C LEU A 72 -6.37 -0.93 -1.52
N SER A 73 -6.25 -0.19 -2.62
CA SER A 73 -5.39 0.98 -2.72
C SER A 73 -3.99 0.68 -2.14
N SER A 74 -3.51 1.49 -1.20
CA SER A 74 -2.20 1.30 -0.57
C SER A 74 -2.06 0.07 0.34
N VAL A 75 -3.15 -0.65 0.63
CA VAL A 75 -3.08 -1.99 1.27
C VAL A 75 -2.41 -3.02 0.33
N ALA A 76 -2.29 -2.73 -0.98
CA ALA A 76 -1.48 -3.53 -1.90
C ALA A 76 0.03 -3.49 -1.60
N LYS A 77 0.55 -2.43 -0.96
CA LYS A 77 1.99 -2.26 -0.71
C LYS A 77 2.61 -3.39 0.12
N PRO A 78 2.06 -3.82 1.27
CA PRO A 78 2.61 -4.98 2.00
C PRO A 78 2.61 -6.28 1.18
N ILE A 79 1.65 -6.48 0.27
CA ILE A 79 1.64 -7.65 -0.63
C ILE A 79 2.85 -7.59 -1.57
N VAL A 80 3.11 -6.42 -2.18
CA VAL A 80 4.29 -6.19 -3.02
C VAL A 80 5.59 -6.29 -2.22
N THR A 81 5.62 -5.81 -0.97
CA THR A 81 6.76 -5.99 -0.05
C THR A 81 7.09 -7.47 0.11
N VAL A 82 6.09 -8.32 0.40
CA VAL A 82 6.31 -9.76 0.55
C VAL A 82 6.84 -10.38 -0.74
N ALA A 83 6.31 -9.99 -1.90
CA ALA A 83 6.82 -10.46 -3.18
C ALA A 83 8.31 -10.08 -3.40
N ALA A 84 8.67 -8.82 -3.16
CA ALA A 84 10.05 -8.34 -3.30
C ALA A 84 10.99 -9.01 -2.27
N LEU A 85 10.56 -9.16 -1.01
CA LEU A 85 11.38 -9.79 0.03
C LEU A 85 11.56 -11.30 -0.19
N ASN A 86 10.61 -11.98 -0.84
CA ASN A 86 10.84 -13.36 -1.28
C ASN A 86 11.96 -13.45 -2.32
N LEU A 87 12.04 -12.51 -3.26
CA LEU A 87 13.14 -12.44 -4.22
C LEU A 87 14.48 -12.10 -3.55
N VAL A 88 14.43 -11.31 -2.46
CA VAL A 88 15.60 -11.06 -1.61
C VAL A 88 16.05 -12.34 -0.91
N GLN A 89 15.11 -13.05 -0.30
CA GLN A 89 15.39 -14.28 0.44
C GLN A 89 15.95 -15.39 -0.47
N SER A 90 15.51 -15.47 -1.73
CA SER A 90 16.04 -16.42 -2.71
C SER A 90 17.40 -16.02 -3.29
N GLY A 91 17.92 -14.84 -2.94
CA GLY A 91 19.14 -14.29 -3.54
C GLY A 91 18.97 -13.85 -5.00
N THR A 92 17.74 -13.75 -5.49
CA THR A 92 17.45 -13.29 -6.85
C THR A 92 17.80 -11.81 -6.99
N ILE A 93 17.37 -10.99 -6.02
CA ILE A 93 17.73 -9.56 -5.90
C ILE A 93 18.37 -9.32 -4.51
N GLY A 94 19.25 -8.34 -4.37
CA GLY A 94 19.76 -7.87 -3.09
C GLY A 94 19.05 -6.59 -2.62
N LEU A 95 18.96 -6.38 -1.30
CA LEU A 95 18.42 -5.12 -0.75
C LEU A 95 19.24 -3.91 -1.19
N ASP A 96 20.54 -4.09 -1.38
CA ASP A 96 21.47 -3.04 -1.73
C ASP A 96 21.83 -3.04 -3.22
N ASP A 97 21.20 -3.90 -4.04
CA ASP A 97 21.33 -3.90 -5.51
C ASP A 97 20.79 -2.61 -6.10
N ALA A 98 21.38 -2.16 -7.20
CA ALA A 98 20.84 -1.00 -7.90
C ALA A 98 19.58 -1.41 -8.68
N VAL A 99 18.51 -0.61 -8.56
CA VAL A 99 17.27 -0.82 -9.31
C VAL A 99 17.54 -0.83 -10.81
N SER A 100 18.51 -0.04 -11.28
CA SER A 100 18.93 0.03 -12.68
C SER A 100 19.57 -1.26 -13.22
N GLU A 101 19.99 -2.20 -12.37
CA GLU A 101 20.45 -3.52 -12.82
C GLU A 101 19.29 -4.36 -13.35
N TRP A 102 18.08 -4.14 -12.83
CA TRP A 102 16.85 -4.85 -13.20
C TRP A 102 15.97 -4.06 -14.17
N LEU A 103 16.01 -2.74 -14.04
CA LEU A 103 15.28 -1.79 -14.87
C LEU A 103 16.28 -0.77 -15.47
N PRO A 104 17.05 -1.15 -16.51
CA PRO A 104 18.14 -0.29 -17.04
C PRO A 104 17.71 1.10 -17.48
N ALA A 105 16.46 1.24 -17.93
CA ALA A 105 15.85 2.50 -18.33
C ALA A 105 15.43 3.38 -17.13
N PHE A 106 15.21 2.81 -15.94
CA PHE A 106 14.79 3.55 -14.76
C PHE A 106 15.97 4.30 -14.13
N ARG A 107 16.18 5.53 -14.60
CA ARG A 107 17.29 6.42 -14.21
C ARG A 107 16.81 7.87 -14.00
N PRO A 108 15.89 8.10 -13.04
CA PRO A 108 15.46 9.46 -12.74
C PRO A 108 16.63 10.31 -12.25
N ARG A 109 16.58 11.61 -12.54
CA ARG A 109 17.66 12.56 -12.25
C ARG A 109 17.35 13.38 -11.00
N LEU A 110 18.38 13.88 -10.34
CA LEU A 110 18.22 15.00 -9.42
C LEU A 110 18.03 16.32 -10.19
N PRO A 111 17.58 17.40 -9.53
CA PRO A 111 17.42 18.71 -10.18
C PRO A 111 18.71 19.27 -10.81
N ASP A 112 19.88 18.85 -10.31
CA ASP A 112 21.19 19.20 -10.87
C ASP A 112 21.57 18.38 -12.12
N GLY A 113 20.69 17.48 -12.57
CA GLY A 113 20.87 16.61 -13.73
C GLY A 113 21.65 15.32 -13.47
N SER A 114 22.20 15.13 -12.27
CA SER A 114 22.91 13.89 -11.91
C SER A 114 21.96 12.70 -11.80
N VAL A 115 22.45 11.50 -12.12
CA VAL A 115 21.69 10.24 -12.03
C VAL A 115 22.20 9.46 -10.82
N PRO A 116 21.53 9.53 -9.65
CA PRO A 116 21.98 8.81 -8.48
C PRO A 116 21.66 7.31 -8.57
N ARG A 117 22.39 6.52 -7.78
CA ARG A 117 22.07 5.10 -7.57
C ARG A 117 20.87 4.98 -6.63
N ILE A 118 19.82 4.26 -7.05
CA ILE A 118 18.67 3.89 -6.22
C ILE A 118 18.74 2.41 -5.90
N THR A 119 18.56 2.03 -4.64
CA THR A 119 18.54 0.62 -4.20
C THR A 119 17.14 0.07 -3.94
N VAL A 120 17.01 -1.27 -3.95
CA VAL A 120 15.76 -1.96 -3.58
C VAL A 120 15.30 -1.54 -2.18
N ARG A 121 16.23 -1.45 -1.21
CA ARG A 121 15.98 -0.96 0.15
C ARG A 121 15.39 0.44 0.17
N GLN A 122 15.87 1.33 -0.69
CA GLN A 122 15.37 2.71 -0.76
C GLN A 122 13.97 2.80 -1.33
N LEU A 123 13.60 1.89 -2.25
CA LEU A 123 12.21 1.76 -2.69
C LEU A 123 11.32 1.26 -1.55
N LEU A 124 11.70 0.16 -0.88
CA LEU A 124 10.96 -0.47 0.22
C LEU A 124 10.71 0.49 1.41
N THR A 125 11.60 1.47 1.59
CA THR A 125 11.55 2.41 2.72
C THR A 125 11.01 3.79 2.34
N HIS A 126 10.54 4.00 1.11
CA HIS A 126 10.12 5.33 0.63
C HIS A 126 11.24 6.39 0.78
N SER A 127 12.50 6.00 0.57
CA SER A 127 13.67 6.89 0.67
C SER A 127 14.38 7.09 -0.67
N ALA A 128 13.78 6.68 -1.79
CA ALA A 128 14.35 6.80 -3.14
C ALA A 128 14.29 8.22 -3.74
N GLY A 129 13.64 9.18 -3.08
CA GLY A 129 13.44 10.53 -3.63
C GLY A 129 12.27 10.65 -4.63
N LEU A 130 11.46 9.59 -4.77
CA LEU A 130 10.22 9.59 -5.54
C LEU A 130 9.08 10.23 -4.74
N SER A 131 7.98 10.58 -5.41
CA SER A 131 6.78 11.16 -4.80
C SER A 131 5.50 10.60 -5.45
N TYR A 132 4.37 11.25 -5.19
CA TYR A 132 3.08 11.11 -5.87
C TYR A 132 2.59 12.48 -6.34
N VAL A 133 1.73 12.49 -7.34
CA VAL A 133 1.05 13.71 -7.81
C VAL A 133 0.27 14.42 -6.69
N PHE A 134 -0.48 13.67 -5.87
CA PHE A 134 -1.26 14.24 -4.77
C PHE A 134 -0.42 14.69 -3.55
N MET A 135 0.88 14.41 -3.54
CA MET A 135 1.82 14.86 -2.49
C MET A 135 2.53 16.15 -2.89
N GLU A 136 2.39 16.59 -4.14
CA GLU A 136 3.06 17.77 -4.65
C GLU A 136 2.17 19.01 -4.47
N GLU A 137 2.76 20.11 -4.01
CA GLU A 137 2.08 21.41 -3.91
C GLU A 137 2.40 22.28 -5.13
N GLY A 138 1.45 23.12 -5.54
CA GLY A 138 1.65 24.08 -6.63
C GLY A 138 1.87 23.41 -7.99
N ASP A 139 2.51 24.08 -8.93
CA ASP A 139 2.84 23.53 -10.27
C ASP A 139 4.24 22.88 -10.25
N GLY A 140 4.41 21.80 -9.50
CA GLY A 140 5.68 21.10 -9.41
C GLY A 140 5.92 20.09 -10.57
N PRO A 141 7.05 19.38 -10.57
CA PRO A 141 7.35 18.38 -11.58
C PRO A 141 6.26 17.32 -11.81
N TYR A 142 5.67 16.72 -10.77
CA TYR A 142 4.63 15.71 -10.93
C TYR A 142 3.36 16.27 -11.62
N HIS A 143 2.99 17.52 -11.35
CA HIS A 143 1.86 18.18 -12.03
C HIS A 143 2.14 18.53 -13.49
N ARG A 144 3.42 18.73 -13.86
CA ARG A 144 3.84 19.02 -15.24
C ARG A 144 3.98 17.77 -16.11
N HIS A 145 3.87 16.58 -15.54
CA HIS A 145 3.93 15.31 -16.24
C HIS A 145 2.57 14.59 -16.16
N PRO A 146 2.08 13.96 -17.24
CA PRO A 146 0.79 13.25 -17.23
C PRO A 146 0.93 11.87 -16.57
N ILE A 147 1.25 11.86 -15.28
CA ILE A 147 1.49 10.65 -14.48
C ILE A 147 0.30 10.32 -13.57
N SER A 148 -0.14 9.06 -13.65
CA SER A 148 -1.19 8.53 -12.79
C SER A 148 -0.65 8.14 -11.42
N SER A 149 -1.50 8.23 -10.40
CA SER A 149 -1.23 7.67 -9.06
C SER A 149 -1.67 6.21 -8.91
N GLY A 150 -2.24 5.60 -9.97
CA GLY A 150 -2.83 4.26 -9.97
C GLY A 150 -4.26 4.22 -9.41
N LEU A 151 -4.87 5.37 -9.10
CA LEU A 151 -6.20 5.49 -8.49
C LEU A 151 -7.21 6.27 -9.35
N ASP A 152 -6.78 6.76 -10.51
CA ASP A 152 -7.55 7.64 -11.40
C ASP A 152 -8.13 6.94 -12.64
N GLY A 153 -7.95 5.61 -12.73
CA GLY A 153 -8.45 4.83 -13.87
C GLY A 153 -7.65 5.02 -15.16
N SER A 154 -6.39 5.45 -15.08
CA SER A 154 -5.49 5.50 -16.24
C SER A 154 -5.36 4.16 -16.97
N ASP A 155 -5.29 4.21 -18.31
CA ASP A 155 -5.02 3.07 -19.19
C ASP A 155 -3.52 2.71 -19.28
N ASP A 156 -2.64 3.46 -18.61
CA ASP A 156 -1.21 3.18 -18.63
C ASP A 156 -0.90 1.79 -18.03
N ASP A 157 -0.17 0.98 -18.79
CA ASP A 157 0.43 -0.21 -18.22
C ASP A 157 1.62 0.16 -17.31
N LEU A 158 2.04 -0.80 -16.47
CA LEU A 158 3.11 -0.56 -15.52
C LEU A 158 4.43 -0.13 -16.20
N PRO A 159 4.88 -0.72 -17.32
CA PRO A 159 6.00 -0.18 -18.10
C PRO A 159 5.87 1.29 -18.51
N ALA A 160 4.71 1.71 -19.04
CA ALA A 160 4.45 3.09 -19.43
C ALA A 160 4.51 4.03 -18.23
N LEU A 161 3.89 3.64 -17.10
CA LEU A 161 3.95 4.38 -15.84
C LEU A 161 5.39 4.60 -15.37
N ILE A 162 6.21 3.54 -15.35
CA ILE A 162 7.63 3.64 -14.94
C ILE A 162 8.43 4.50 -15.93
N GLY A 163 8.11 4.44 -17.23
CA GLY A 163 8.69 5.31 -18.25
C GLY A 163 8.42 6.79 -17.97
N LYS A 164 7.16 7.14 -17.68
CA LYS A 164 6.77 8.51 -17.29
C LYS A 164 7.45 8.94 -16.00
N LEU A 165 7.47 8.09 -14.98
CA LEU A 165 8.11 8.36 -13.70
C LEU A 165 9.61 8.65 -13.84
N THR A 166 10.29 7.97 -14.76
CA THR A 166 11.72 8.17 -15.02
C THR A 166 12.04 9.60 -15.49
N ALA A 167 11.11 10.26 -16.17
CA ALA A 167 11.30 11.62 -16.68
C ALA A 167 11.19 12.69 -15.57
N ILE A 168 10.64 12.34 -14.41
CA ILE A 168 10.41 13.27 -13.31
C ILE A 168 11.65 13.34 -12.42
N PRO A 169 12.18 14.54 -12.11
CA PRO A 169 13.28 14.68 -11.17
C PRO A 169 12.93 14.16 -9.77
N LEU A 170 13.91 13.56 -9.10
CA LEU A 170 13.83 13.18 -7.70
C LEU A 170 13.75 14.43 -6.81
N SER A 171 12.94 14.36 -5.76
CA SER A 171 12.77 15.46 -4.79
C SER A 171 14.00 15.65 -3.89
N TYR A 172 14.77 14.58 -3.66
CA TYR A 172 15.98 14.59 -2.83
C TYR A 172 16.88 13.39 -3.16
N PRO A 173 18.19 13.42 -2.78
CA PRO A 173 19.08 12.30 -3.05
C PRO A 173 18.64 11.00 -2.33
N PRO A 174 18.68 9.83 -3.00
CA PRO A 174 18.26 8.56 -2.41
C PRO A 174 18.95 8.26 -1.08
N GLY A 175 18.17 7.86 -0.06
CA GLY A 175 18.63 7.56 1.29
C GLY A 175 18.85 8.78 2.20
N ARG A 176 18.58 10.01 1.74
CA ARG A 176 18.76 11.25 2.53
C ARG A 176 17.47 11.82 3.11
N GLY A 177 16.34 11.17 2.86
CA GLY A 177 15.02 11.60 3.33
C GLY A 177 13.98 10.50 3.21
N TRP A 178 12.76 10.81 3.64
CA TRP A 178 11.60 9.94 3.54
C TRP A 178 10.45 10.70 2.88
N GLY A 179 9.73 10.04 1.97
CA GLY A 179 8.65 10.63 1.19
C GLY A 179 7.78 9.54 0.59
N TYR A 180 6.50 9.56 0.96
CA TYR A 180 5.52 8.59 0.45
C TYR A 180 5.39 8.72 -1.08
N SER A 181 5.46 7.60 -1.80
CA SER A 181 5.81 7.64 -3.22
C SER A 181 5.36 6.44 -4.04
N MET A 182 5.51 6.55 -5.37
CA MET A 182 5.37 5.44 -6.33
C MET A 182 6.52 4.42 -6.31
N SER A 183 7.29 4.34 -5.21
CA SER A 183 8.34 3.32 -5.06
C SER A 183 7.82 1.90 -5.21
N PHE A 184 6.56 1.65 -4.83
CA PHE A 184 5.95 0.33 -4.86
C PHE A 184 5.55 -0.11 -6.27
N ASP A 185 5.21 0.84 -7.15
CA ASP A 185 5.00 0.60 -8.59
C ASP A 185 6.31 0.18 -9.25
N VAL A 186 7.43 0.83 -8.87
CA VAL A 186 8.77 0.44 -9.32
C VAL A 186 9.15 -0.95 -8.80
N LEU A 187 8.86 -1.25 -7.53
CA LEU A 187 9.11 -2.58 -6.95
C LEU A 187 8.28 -3.66 -7.65
N ALA A 188 7.00 -3.42 -7.93
CA ALA A 188 6.16 -4.34 -8.67
C ALA A 188 6.74 -4.59 -10.07
N ARG A 189 7.21 -3.54 -10.76
CA ARG A 189 7.84 -3.67 -12.07
C ARG A 189 9.13 -4.48 -12.01
N LEU A 190 9.98 -4.20 -11.03
CA LEU A 190 11.21 -4.95 -10.78
C LEU A 190 10.90 -6.43 -10.51
N SER A 191 9.91 -6.70 -9.65
CA SER A 191 9.55 -8.07 -9.24
C SER A 191 8.90 -8.88 -10.37
N SER A 192 8.35 -8.22 -11.39
CA SER A 192 7.80 -8.86 -12.60
C SER A 192 8.88 -9.33 -13.60
N ARG A 193 10.13 -8.88 -13.45
CA ARG A 193 11.23 -9.25 -14.36
C ARG A 193 11.82 -10.61 -13.98
N ARG A 194 12.19 -11.40 -14.98
CA ARG A 194 13.08 -12.55 -14.82
C ARG A 194 14.50 -12.08 -15.18
N ARG A 195 15.55 -12.63 -14.53
CA ARG A 195 16.91 -12.47 -15.07
C ARG A 195 16.93 -13.23 -16.39
N ASP A 196 17.21 -12.51 -17.47
CA ASP A 196 17.59 -13.11 -18.75
C ASP A 196 19.01 -13.70 -18.67
#